data_AF-A0A831TL77-F1
#
_entry.id   AF-A0A831TL77-F1
#
_cell.length_a   1.000
_cell.length_b   1.000
_cell.length_c   1.000
_cell.angle_alpha   90.00
_cell.angle_beta   90.00
_cell.angle_gamma   90.00
#
_symmetry.space_group_name_H-M   'P 1'
#
loop_
_entity.id
_entity.type
_entity.pdbx_description
1 polymer ?
#
loop_
_entity_poly.entity_id
_entity_poly.type
_entity_poly.pdbx_seq_one_letter_code
_entity_poly.pdbx_strand_id
1 'polypeptide(L)'
;MLQDQKDLTVTINMGGDNFILKTPEQIKEIKDLVEAQKFIRSVSKTLTGVNPYPSYQGINIRFEGRSFSYLMLIRKDVEENSYLLKYGQYYSISDTDFVRKIVDFTSRMAP
;
A
#
# COMPACT_ATOMS: atom_id res chain seq x y z
N MET A 1 2.89 9.67 -10.28
CA MET A 1 3.02 8.25 -10.73
C MET A 1 1.67 7.53 -10.79
N LEU A 2 0.61 8.12 -10.22
CA LEU A 2 -0.79 7.67 -10.29
C LEU A 2 -1.71 8.76 -10.90
N GLN A 3 -1.12 9.85 -11.43
CA GLN A 3 -1.80 11.12 -11.70
C GLN A 3 -2.90 11.08 -12.78
N ASP A 4 -2.81 10.18 -13.76
CA ASP A 4 -3.65 10.26 -14.98
C ASP A 4 -4.72 9.17 -15.16
N GLN A 5 -5.04 8.38 -14.12
CA GLN A 5 -5.85 7.17 -14.31
C GLN A 5 -7.29 7.38 -13.84
N LYS A 6 -8.20 7.68 -14.78
CA LYS A 6 -9.66 7.75 -14.56
C LYS A 6 -10.26 6.43 -14.02
N ASP A 7 -9.55 5.32 -14.19
CA ASP A 7 -10.02 3.96 -13.87
C ASP A 7 -9.25 3.34 -12.69
N LEU A 8 -8.78 4.15 -11.73
CA LEU A 8 -8.06 3.66 -10.56
C LEU A 8 -9.02 3.02 -9.55
N THR A 9 -8.88 1.71 -9.33
CA THR A 9 -9.47 0.98 -8.22
C THR A 9 -8.43 0.80 -7.12
N VAL A 10 -8.81 1.11 -5.87
CA VAL A 10 -7.96 0.88 -4.70
C VAL A 10 -8.66 -0.06 -3.74
N THR A 11 -8.00 -1.17 -3.44
CA THR A 11 -8.50 -2.23 -2.55
C THR A 11 -7.57 -2.39 -1.36
N ILE A 12 -8.10 -2.35 -0.14
CA ILE A 12 -7.36 -2.43 1.11
C ILE A 12 -7.78 -3.69 1.85
N ASN A 13 -6.83 -4.54 2.24
CA ASN A 13 -7.08 -5.74 3.03
C ASN A 13 -6.32 -5.65 4.35
N MET A 14 -7.02 -5.82 5.47
CA MET A 14 -6.46 -5.73 6.82
C MET A 14 -7.22 -6.71 7.73
N GLY A 15 -6.51 -7.55 8.48
CA GLY A 15 -7.16 -8.41 9.49
C GLY A 15 -8.20 -9.42 8.97
N GLY A 16 -8.26 -9.65 7.65
CA GLY A 16 -9.28 -10.50 7.01
C GLY A 16 -10.42 -9.71 6.35
N ASP A 17 -10.55 -8.42 6.65
CA ASP A 17 -11.50 -7.52 5.99
C ASP A 17 -10.95 -7.00 4.67
N ASN A 18 -11.86 -6.68 3.76
CA ASN A 18 -11.55 -6.14 2.44
C ASN A 18 -12.41 -4.90 2.16
N PHE A 19 -11.76 -3.78 1.88
CA PHE A 19 -12.36 -2.48 1.61
C PHE A 19 -11.99 -2.01 0.21
N ILE A 20 -12.99 -1.71 -0.60
CA ILE A 20 -12.78 -1.00 -1.87
C ILE A 20 -13.05 0.48 -1.60
N LEU A 21 -12.11 1.36 -1.94
CA LEU A 21 -12.30 2.80 -1.81
C LEU A 21 -13.38 3.24 -2.80
N LYS A 22 -14.44 3.90 -2.30
CA LYS A 22 -15.62 4.24 -3.10
C LYS A 22 -15.69 5.71 -3.46
N THR A 23 -15.12 6.59 -2.63
CA THR A 23 -15.25 8.03 -2.84
C THR A 23 -14.00 8.61 -3.52
N PRO A 24 -14.16 9.61 -4.40
CA PRO A 24 -13.02 10.32 -4.99
C PRO A 24 -12.06 10.90 -3.96
N GLU A 25 -12.56 11.34 -2.80
CA GLU A 25 -11.76 11.93 -1.72
C GLU A 25 -10.82 10.89 -1.10
N GLN A 26 -11.31 9.68 -0.80
CA GLN A 26 -10.50 8.59 -0.28
C GLN A 26 -9.39 8.19 -1.27
N ILE A 27 -9.76 8.09 -2.56
CA ILE A 27 -8.83 7.75 -3.63
C ILE A 27 -7.76 8.84 -3.80
N LYS A 28 -8.17 10.11 -3.72
CA LYS A 28 -7.25 11.25 -3.79
C LYS A 28 -6.29 11.26 -2.60
N GLU A 29 -6.80 11.09 -1.38
CA GLU A 29 -5.97 11.12 -0.17
C GLU A 29 -4.88 10.05 -0.19
N ILE A 30 -5.23 8.80 -0.49
CA ILE A 30 -4.22 7.73 -0.54
C ILE A 30 -3.23 7.94 -1.69
N LYS A 31 -3.70 8.48 -2.82
CA LYS A 31 -2.84 8.81 -3.95
C LYS A 31 -1.83 9.88 -3.56
N ASP A 32 -2.27 10.94 -2.89
CA ASP A 32 -1.40 12.03 -2.42
C ASP A 32 -0.34 11.49 -1.43
N LEU A 33 -0.74 10.59 -0.50
CA LEU A 33 0.20 9.92 0.42
C LEU A 33 1.25 9.10 -0.33
N VAL A 34 0.81 8.26 -1.28
CA VAL A 34 1.71 7.38 -2.03
C VAL A 34 2.63 8.15 -2.96
N GLU A 35 2.17 9.25 -3.56
CA GLU A 35 3.00 10.09 -4.45
C GLU A 35 4.05 10.90 -3.68
N ALA A 36 3.80 11.24 -2.42
CA ALA A 36 4.79 11.87 -1.54
C ALA A 36 5.91 10.91 -1.11
N GLN A 37 5.67 9.59 -1.17
CA GLN A 37 6.63 8.57 -0.73
C GLN A 37 7.76 8.36 -1.74
N LYS A 38 9.01 8.39 -1.24
CA LYS A 38 10.18 7.96 -2.00
C LYS A 38 10.32 6.44 -1.91
N PHE A 39 10.32 5.77 -3.07
CA PHE A 39 10.49 4.32 -3.18
C PHE A 39 11.92 3.97 -3.57
N ILE A 40 12.62 3.22 -2.71
CA ILE A 40 13.99 2.79 -2.98
C ILE A 40 13.93 1.38 -3.57
N ARG A 41 14.41 1.20 -4.81
CA ARG A 41 14.46 -0.12 -5.46
C ARG A 41 15.34 -1.04 -4.63
N SER A 42 14.77 -2.14 -4.14
CA SER A 42 15.51 -3.15 -3.40
C SER A 42 16.10 -4.16 -4.39
N VAL A 43 17.42 -4.18 -4.54
CA VAL A 43 18.15 -5.17 -5.36
C VAL A 43 18.53 -6.44 -4.59
N SER A 44 18.36 -6.46 -3.25
CA SER A 44 18.93 -7.51 -2.39
C SER A 44 18.00 -8.10 -1.33
N LYS A 45 16.80 -7.54 -1.09
CA LYS A 45 15.88 -8.13 -0.11
C LYS A 45 15.10 -9.29 -0.73
N THR A 46 15.62 -10.49 -0.56
CA THR A 46 14.75 -11.67 -0.47
C THR A 46 13.76 -11.36 0.65
N LEU A 47 12.52 -11.00 0.31
CA LEU A 47 11.42 -10.90 1.28
C LEU A 47 11.00 -12.33 1.70
N THR A 48 11.96 -13.13 2.14
CA THR A 48 11.73 -14.45 2.73
C THR A 48 11.02 -14.25 4.06
N GLY A 49 9.77 -14.68 4.14
CA GLY A 49 9.02 -14.79 5.39
C GLY A 49 7.92 -13.75 5.61
N VAL A 50 7.73 -12.78 4.71
CA VAL A 50 6.61 -11.84 4.85
C VAL A 50 5.41 -12.39 4.09
N ASN A 51 4.51 -13.04 4.82
CA ASN A 51 3.31 -13.60 4.25
C ASN A 51 2.45 -12.45 3.70
N PRO A 52 2.19 -12.37 2.38
CA PRO A 52 1.41 -11.28 1.79
C PRO A 52 -0.09 -11.43 2.09
N TYR A 53 -0.51 -12.44 2.86
CA TYR A 53 -1.91 -12.60 3.24
C TYR A 53 -2.33 -11.54 4.28
N PRO A 54 -3.60 -11.14 4.27
CA PRO A 54 -4.15 -10.25 5.28
C PRO A 54 -3.85 -10.82 6.67
N SER A 55 -3.12 -10.07 7.47
CA SER A 55 -2.88 -10.38 8.88
C SER A 55 -3.27 -9.16 9.69
N TYR A 56 -3.52 -9.34 10.99
CA TYR A 56 -3.71 -8.19 11.88
C TYR A 56 -2.46 -7.31 11.98
N GLN A 57 -1.30 -7.82 11.56
CA GLN A 57 0.00 -7.16 11.61
C GLN A 57 0.32 -6.36 10.34
N GLY A 58 -0.47 -6.52 9.26
CA GLY A 58 -0.21 -5.86 7.98
C GLY A 58 -1.46 -5.29 7.32
N ILE A 59 -1.23 -4.35 6.40
CA ILE A 59 -2.23 -3.74 5.52
C ILE A 59 -1.76 -3.96 4.09
N ASN A 60 -2.57 -4.65 3.30
CA ASN A 60 -2.33 -4.83 1.86
C ASN A 60 -3.15 -3.84 1.07
N ILE A 61 -2.50 -2.94 0.35
CA ILE A 61 -3.17 -1.97 -0.53
C ILE A 61 -2.83 -2.31 -1.97
N ARG A 62 -3.86 -2.60 -2.74
CA ARG A 62 -3.78 -2.93 -4.15
C ARG A 62 -4.31 -1.76 -4.98
N PHE A 63 -3.46 -1.23 -5.84
CA PHE A 63 -3.80 -0.19 -6.81
C PHE A 63 -3.91 -0.83 -8.17
N GLU A 64 -5.09 -0.81 -8.78
CA GLU A 64 -5.35 -1.42 -10.08
C GLU A 64 -5.92 -0.40 -11.04
N GLY A 65 -5.43 -0.44 -12.27
CA GLY A 65 -6.03 0.24 -13.41
C GLY A 65 -5.78 -0.56 -14.67
N ARG A 66 -6.25 -0.05 -15.81
CA ARG A 66 -6.29 -0.81 -17.08
C ARG A 66 -4.94 -1.35 -17.55
N SER A 67 -3.82 -0.74 -17.14
CA SER A 67 -2.46 -1.07 -17.58
C SER A 67 -1.44 -1.22 -16.45
N PHE A 68 -1.90 -1.23 -15.19
CA PHE A 68 -1.01 -1.36 -14.05
C PHE A 68 -1.70 -2.06 -12.87
N SER A 69 -0.89 -2.79 -12.10
CA SER A 69 -1.27 -3.34 -10.81
C SER A 69 -0.07 -3.22 -9.88
N TYR A 70 -0.28 -2.55 -8.76
CA TYR A 70 0.72 -2.41 -7.70
C TYR A 70 0.17 -2.96 -6.40
N LEU A 71 1.00 -3.68 -5.67
CA LEU A 71 0.68 -4.14 -4.31
C LEU A 71 1.62 -3.47 -3.33
N MET A 72 1.07 -2.71 -2.41
CA MET A 72 1.78 -2.16 -1.28
C MET A 72 1.44 -2.98 -0.04
N LEU A 73 2.46 -3.45 0.68
CA LEU A 73 2.31 -4.04 2.00
C LEU A 73 2.88 -3.08 3.02
N ILE A 74 2.05 -2.68 3.99
CA ILE A 74 2.44 -1.90 5.15
C ILE A 74 2.44 -2.82 6.37
N ARG A 75 3.58 -2.91 7.06
CA ARG A 75 3.75 -3.69 8.29
C ARG A 75 3.59 -2.77 9.49
N LYS A 76 2.65 -3.10 10.39
CA LYS A 76 2.42 -2.34 11.64
C LYS A 76 3.34 -2.77 12.77
N ASP A 77 3.82 -4.00 12.70
CA ASP A 77 4.68 -4.63 13.70
C ASP A 77 6.17 -4.37 13.43
N VAL A 78 6.58 -4.42 12.16
CA VAL A 78 7.96 -4.20 11.72
C VAL A 78 7.96 -3.28 10.50
N GLU A 79 7.77 -1.98 10.73
CA GLU A 79 7.51 -0.96 9.70
C GLU A 79 8.53 -0.95 8.55
N GLU A 80 9.81 -1.16 8.85
CA GLU A 80 10.94 -1.26 7.90
C GLU A 80 10.85 -2.42 6.89
N ASN A 81 9.95 -3.37 7.14
CA ASN A 81 9.64 -4.47 6.21
C ASN A 81 8.47 -4.14 5.28
N SER A 82 7.94 -2.92 5.34
CA SER A 82 6.96 -2.43 4.39
C SER A 82 7.58 -2.30 2.99
N TYR A 83 6.80 -2.63 1.97
CA TYR A 83 7.28 -2.59 0.59
C TYR A 83 6.18 -2.28 -0.42
N LEU A 84 6.60 -1.86 -1.60
CA LEU A 84 5.79 -1.78 -2.81
C LEU A 84 6.30 -2.81 -3.82
N LEU A 85 5.41 -3.68 -4.29
CA LEU A 85 5.62 -4.57 -5.43
C LEU A 85 5.00 -3.94 -6.67
N LYS A 86 5.86 -3.62 -7.64
CA LYS A 86 5.49 -3.00 -8.91
C LYS A 86 6.21 -3.72 -10.06
N TYR A 87 5.46 -4.25 -11.02
CA TYR A 87 5.99 -4.96 -12.20
C TYR A 87 7.02 -6.05 -11.84
N GLY A 88 6.74 -6.85 -10.81
CA GLY A 88 7.64 -7.92 -10.34
C GLY A 88 8.89 -7.42 -9.59
N GLN A 89 9.01 -6.11 -9.35
CA GLN A 89 10.12 -5.52 -8.60
C GLN A 89 9.66 -5.02 -7.24
N TYR A 90 10.50 -5.22 -6.22
CA TYR A 90 10.24 -4.77 -4.87
C TYR A 90 10.97 -3.44 -4.58
N TYR A 91 10.24 -2.54 -3.92
CA TYR A 91 10.72 -1.25 -3.48
C TYR A 91 10.50 -1.13 -1.98
N SER A 92 11.54 -0.81 -1.24
CA SER A 92 11.45 -0.64 0.21
C SER A 92 10.78 0.68 0.56
N ILE A 93 9.98 0.62 1.62
CA ILE A 93 9.36 1.78 2.27
C ILE A 93 10.04 1.92 3.62
N SER A 94 11.01 2.83 3.71
CA SER A 94 11.81 3.05 4.93
C SER A 94 11.33 4.24 5.76
N ASP A 95 10.28 4.94 5.29
CA ASP A 95 9.72 6.10 5.98
C ASP A 95 8.62 5.66 6.95
N THR A 96 8.93 5.70 8.25
CA THR A 96 8.01 5.34 9.34
C THR A 96 6.82 6.30 9.43
N ASP A 97 7.00 7.58 9.06
CA ASP A 97 5.91 8.57 9.08
C ASP A 97 4.87 8.24 8.00
N PHE A 98 5.33 7.83 6.82
CA PHE A 98 4.45 7.33 5.77
C PHE A 98 3.66 6.09 6.21
N VAL A 99 4.32 5.12 6.87
CA VAL A 99 3.64 3.93 7.40
C VAL A 99 2.52 4.32 8.36
N ARG A 100 2.79 5.22 9.32
CA ARG A 100 1.78 5.72 10.27
C ARG A 100 0.62 6.42 9.59
N LYS A 101 0.89 7.31 8.62
CA LYS A 101 -0.14 8.00 7.85
C LYS A 101 -1.06 7.03 7.11
N ILE A 102 -0.51 5.93 6.57
CA ILE A 102 -1.33 4.89 5.95
C ILE A 102 -2.17 4.15 6.99
N VAL A 103 -1.60 3.80 8.14
CA VAL A 103 -2.35 3.17 9.24
C VAL A 103 -3.53 4.06 9.66
N ASP A 104 -3.28 5.34 9.94
CA ASP A 104 -4.31 6.31 10.33
C ASP A 104 -5.40 6.47 9.26
N PHE A 105 -4.99 6.52 7.99
CA PHE A 105 -5.91 6.53 6.86
C PHE A 105 -6.83 5.30 6.88
N THR A 106 -6.28 4.10 7.03
CA THR A 106 -7.06 2.86 7.04
C THR A 106 -7.94 2.68 8.27
N SER A 107 -7.48 3.10 9.45
CA SER A 107 -8.25 3.01 10.69
C SER A 107 -9.52 3.87 10.66
N ARG A 108 -9.51 5.01 9.94
CA ARG A 108 -10.71 5.85 9.77
C ARG A 108 -11.75 5.26 8.80
N MET A 109 -11.37 4.23 8.05
CA MET A 109 -12.24 3.56 7.09
C MET A 109 -12.76 2.21 7.58
N ALA A 110 -12.11 1.63 8.60
CA ALA A 110 -12.66 0.51 9.34
C ALA A 110 -13.87 0.98 10.17
N PRO A 111 -14.99 0.22 10.18
CA PRO A 111 -16.18 0.57 10.95
C PRO A 111 -15.97 0.55 12.47
#